data_AF-A0A9X7PK99-F1
#
_entry.id   AF-A0A9X7PK99-F1
#
_cell.length_a   1.000
_cell.length_b   1.000
_cell.length_c   1.000
_cell.angle_alpha   90.00
_cell.angle_beta   90.00
_cell.angle_gamma   90.00
#
_symmetry.space_group_name_H-M   'P 1'
#
loop_
_entity.id
_entity.type
_entity.pdbx_description
1 polymer ?
#
loop_
_entity_poly.entity_id
_entity_poly.type
_entity_poly.pdbx_seq_one_letter_code
_entity_poly.pdbx_strand_id
1 'polypeptide(L)' 'MSDPVSLAEYKKMYPVFKDIPDSEFTYYNGHWLISLKALKQLAYKHKNRELIKFINTVEGKRNASKGN' A
#
# COMPACT_ATOMS: atom_id res chain seq x y z
N MET A 1 22.94 -1.81 -13.54
CA MET A 1 21.58 -1.69 -12.98
C MET A 1 21.72 -1.88 -11.50
N SER A 2 21.41 -0.88 -10.67
CA SER A 2 21.45 -1.06 -9.22
C SER A 2 20.39 -2.08 -8.84
N ASP A 3 20.75 -3.07 -8.02
CA ASP A 3 19.80 -4.02 -7.49
C ASP A 3 18.62 -3.29 -6.82
N PRO A 4 17.39 -3.76 -7.01
CA PRO A 4 16.24 -3.18 -6.34
C PRO A 4 16.47 -3.24 -4.83
N VAL A 5 16.25 -2.13 -4.13
CA VAL A 5 16.31 -2.08 -2.66
C VAL A 5 15.41 -3.20 -2.13
N SER A 6 15.98 -4.10 -1.33
CA SER A 6 15.23 -5.24 -0.78
C SER A 6 14.04 -4.75 0.05
N LEU A 7 12.98 -5.55 0.15
CA LEU A 7 11.81 -5.18 0.95
C LEU A 7 12.18 -4.89 2.42
N ALA A 8 13.17 -5.61 2.96
CA ALA A 8 13.69 -5.39 4.30
C ALA A 8 14.33 -3.99 4.44
N GLU A 9 15.17 -3.58 3.49
CA GLU A 9 15.76 -2.24 3.48
C GLU A 9 14.70 -1.15 3.25
N TYR A 10 13.72 -1.41 2.38
CA TYR A 10 12.58 -0.52 2.18
C TYR A 10 11.80 -0.29 3.49
N LYS A 11 11.51 -1.35 4.25
CA LYS A 11 10.81 -1.26 5.54
C LYS A 11 11.65 -0.58 6.62
N LYS A 12 12.99 -0.67 6.58
CA LYS A 12 13.86 0.10 7.49
C LYS A 12 13.78 1.60 7.20
N MET A 13 13.75 2.00 5.93
CA MET A 13 13.59 3.40 5.54
C MET A 13 12.20 3.96 5.87
N TYR A 14 11.18 3.10 5.83
CA TYR A 14 9.78 3.47 6.11
C TYR A 14 9.20 2.61 7.23
N PRO A 15 9.50 2.91 8.52
CA PRO A 15 9.06 2.11 9.67
C PRO A 15 7.54 1.97 9.80
N VAL A 16 6.78 2.84 9.13
CA VAL A 16 5.32 2.76 9.03
C VAL A 16 4.84 1.43 8.42
N PHE A 17 5.68 0.78 7.62
CA PHE A 17 5.40 -0.51 6.98
C PHE A 17 5.95 -1.73 7.73
N LYS A 18 6.60 -1.54 8.88
CA LYS A 18 7.29 -2.63 9.61
C LYS A 18 6.36 -3.79 9.98
N ASP A 19 5.11 -3.47 10.32
CA ASP A 19 4.11 -4.44 10.80
C ASP A 19 3.27 -5.03 9.65
N ILE A 20 3.54 -4.64 8.39
CA ILE A 20 2.78 -5.12 7.23
C ILE A 20 3.46 -6.38 6.69
N PRO A 21 2.73 -7.49 6.48
CA PRO A 21 3.34 -8.72 5.98
C PRO A 21 3.86 -8.56 4.55
N ASP A 22 4.97 -9.22 4.26
CA ASP A 22 5.69 -9.14 2.97
C ASP A 22 4.80 -9.56 1.79
N SER A 23 3.83 -10.44 2.01
CA SER A 23 2.83 -10.88 1.03
C SER A 23 1.93 -9.76 0.51
N GLU A 24 1.84 -8.63 1.23
CA GLU A 24 1.06 -7.46 0.81
C GLU A 24 1.86 -6.53 -0.09
N PHE A 25 3.14 -6.83 -0.33
CA PHE A 25 4.01 -6.06 -1.21
C PHE A 25 4.21 -6.76 -2.54
N THR A 26 4.38 -5.98 -3.60
CA THR A 26 4.74 -6.47 -4.92
C THR A 26 5.71 -5.50 -5.55
N TYR A 27 6.81 -6.01 -6.09
CA TYR A 27 7.76 -5.19 -6.82
C TYR A 27 7.34 -5.09 -8.28
N TYR A 28 7.12 -3.86 -8.76
CA TYR A 28 6.72 -3.61 -10.14
C TYR A 28 7.40 -2.35 -10.67
N ASN A 29 8.07 -2.50 -11.82
CA ASN A 29 8.68 -1.40 -12.58
C ASN A 29 9.53 -0.43 -11.73
N GLY A 30 10.41 -0.95 -10.87
CA GLY A 30 11.25 -0.09 -10.03
C GLY A 30 10.67 0.26 -8.66
N HIS A 31 9.40 -0.04 -8.41
CA HIS A 31 8.66 0.42 -7.23
C HIS A 31 8.10 -0.73 -6.39
N TRP A 32 8.19 -0.57 -5.07
CA TRP A 32 7.40 -1.38 -4.13
C TRP A 32 5.98 -0.86 -4.10
N LEU A 33 5.06 -1.69 -4.59
CA LEU A 33 3.62 -1.48 -4.45
C LEU A 33 3.14 -2.19 -3.19
N ILE A 34 2.11 -1.62 -2.56
CA ILE A 34 1.44 -2.19 -1.40
C ILE A 34 -0.02 -2.48 -1.74
N SER A 35 -0.56 -3.56 -1.21
CA SER A 35 -1.97 -3.89 -1.35
C SER A 35 -2.86 -2.78 -0.78
N LEU A 36 -4.01 -2.57 -1.43
CA LEU A 36 -4.99 -1.60 -0.96
C LEU A 36 -5.54 -1.95 0.42
N LYS A 37 -5.64 -3.25 0.74
CA LYS A 37 -6.09 -3.76 2.04
C LYS A 37 -5.12 -3.36 3.15
N ALA A 38 -3.83 -3.59 2.94
CA ALA A 38 -2.78 -3.23 3.90
C ALA A 38 -2.71 -1.71 4.09
N LEU A 39 -2.80 -0.94 2.99
CA LEU A 39 -2.83 0.52 3.05
C LEU A 39 -4.05 1.03 3.84
N LYS A 40 -5.22 0.39 3.69
CA LYS A 40 -6.43 0.71 4.45
C LYS A 40 -6.23 0.46 5.94
N GLN A 41 -5.77 -0.72 6.32
CA GLN A 41 -5.50 -1.06 7.72
C GLN A 41 -4.52 -0.05 8.35
N LEU A 42 -3.47 0.33 7.61
CA LEU A 42 -2.52 1.33 8.05
C LEU A 42 -3.17 2.70 8.26
N ALA A 43 -4.00 3.14 7.32
CA ALA A 43 -4.73 4.41 7.42
C ALA A 43 -5.63 4.47 8.67
N TYR A 44 -6.34 3.37 8.98
CA TYR A 44 -7.16 3.26 10.19
C TYR A 44 -6.30 3.22 11.47
N LYS A 45 -5.19 2.47 11.48
CA LYS A 45 -4.26 2.39 12.63
C LYS A 45 -3.71 3.76 13.00
N HIS A 46 -3.35 4.57 11.99
CA HIS A 46 -2.81 5.92 12.19
C HIS A 46 -3.89 7.01 12.24
N LYS A 47 -5.18 6.65 12.17
CA LYS A 47 -6.32 7.58 12.12
C LYS A 47 -6.18 8.67 11.05
N ASN A 48 -5.52 8.35 9.93
CA ASN A 48 -5.29 9.29 8.84
C ASN A 48 -6.54 9.42 7.97
N ARG A 49 -7.36 10.44 8.27
CA ARG A 49 -8.67 10.67 7.63
C ARG A 49 -8.57 10.92 6.12
N GLU A 50 -7.55 11.63 5.67
CA GLU A 50 -7.39 11.92 4.24
C GLU A 50 -7.04 10.67 3.45
N LEU A 51 -6.15 9.84 3.99
CA LEU A 51 -5.79 8.57 3.36
C LEU A 51 -6.99 7.61 3.34
N ILE A 52 -7.80 7.55 4.40
CA ILE A 52 -9.05 6.77 4.42
C ILE A 52 -10.01 7.26 3.33
N LYS A 53 -10.20 8.58 3.19
CA LYS A 53 -11.08 9.18 2.17
C LYS A 53 -10.60 8.87 0.75
N PHE A 54 -9.30 8.93 0.52
CA PHE A 54 -8.68 8.57 -0.76
C PHE A 54 -8.95 7.09 -1.09
N ILE A 55 -8.67 6.18 -0.15
CA ILE A 55 -8.87 4.74 -0.34
C ILE A 55 -10.34 4.43 -0.67
N ASN A 56 -11.28 4.97 0.11
CA ASN A 56 -12.71 4.76 -0.13
C ASN A 56 -13.15 5.27 -1.51
N THR A 57 -12.56 6.37 -1.99
CA THR A 57 -12.83 6.91 -3.34
C THR A 57 -12.31 5.96 -4.42
N VAL A 58 -11.10 5.42 -4.25
CA VAL A 58 -10.50 4.46 -5.19
C VAL A 58 -11.30 3.14 -5.21
N GLU A 59 -11.71 2.62 -4.05
CA GLU A 59 -12.56 1.43 -3.95
C GLU A 59 -13.92 1.65 -4.62
N GLY A 60 -14.56 2.80 -4.39
CA GLY A 60 -15.83 3.18 -5.02
C GLY A 60 -15.74 3.20 -6.54
N LYS A 61 -14.67 3.79 -7.10
CA LYS A 61 -14.42 3.78 -8.56
C LYS A 61 -14.18 2.37 -9.11
N ARG A 62 -13.40 1.55 -8.39
CA ARG A 62 -13.13 0.17 -8.82
C ARG A 62 -14.40 -0.69 -8.87
N ASN A 63 -15.31 -0.49 -7.92
CA ASN A 63 -16.59 -1.19 -7.91
C ASN A 63 -17.54 -0.69 -9.00
N ALA A 64 -17.54 0.62 -9.30
CA ALA A 64 -18.29 1.17 -10.43
C ALA A 64 -17.80 0.63 -11.79
N SER A 65 -16.48 0.46 -11.96
CA SER A 65 -15.90 -0.09 -13.20
C SER A 65 -16.06 -1.61 -13.36
N LYS A 66 -16.42 -2.34 -12.29
CA LYS A 66 -16.66 -3.79 -12.32
C LYS A 66 -18.12 -4.16 -12.57
N GLY A 67 -19.02 -3.17 -12.65
CA GLY A 67 -20.46 -3.34 -12.81
C GLY A 67 -20.99 -3.23 -14.24
N ASN A 68 -20.14 -3.32 -15.25
CA ASN A 68 -20.53 -3.37 -16.68
C ASN A 68 -20.13 -4.69 -17.31
#